data_AF-A0A2V7NA55-F1
#
_entry.id   AF-A0A2V7NA55-F1
#
_cell.length_a   1.000
_cell.length_b   1.000
_cell.length_c   1.000
_cell.angle_alpha   90.00
_cell.angle_beta   90.00
_cell.angle_gamma   90.00
#
_symmetry.space_group_name_H-M   'P 1'
#
loop_
_entity.id
_entity.type
_entity.pdbx_description
1 polymer ?
#
loop_
_entity_poly.entity_id
_entity_poly.type
_entity_poly.pdbx_seq_one_letter_code
_entity_poly.pdbx_strand_id
1 'polypeptide(L)' 'MVEAMNAVITGKPWTVFVPPLKEWVQAQEMVENALSAALAGQKTPEGAMIEAQAKVVELFKRAGYIK' A
#
# COMPACT_ATOMS: atom_id res chain seq x y z
N MET A 1 -7.88 16.82 -11.70
CA MET A 1 -7.00 16.05 -10.77
C MET A 1 -6.54 16.90 -9.59
N VAL A 2 -6.01 18.12 -9.82
CA VAL A 2 -5.53 19.04 -8.76
C VAL A 2 -6.63 19.45 -7.76
N GLU A 3 -7.84 19.72 -8.23
CA GLU A 3 -8.96 20.17 -7.36
C GLU A 3 -9.46 19.06 -6.42
N ALA A 4 -9.54 17.82 -6.90
CA ALA A 4 -9.90 16.67 -6.08
C ALA A 4 -8.84 16.38 -4.99
N MET A 5 -7.55 16.56 -5.31
CA MET A 5 -6.47 16.44 -4.32
C MET A 5 -6.55 17.51 -3.24
N ASN A 6 -6.82 18.77 -3.62
CA ASN A 6 -6.97 19.87 -2.66
C ASN A 6 -8.17 19.69 -1.72
N ALA A 7 -9.27 19.11 -2.22
CA ALA A 7 -10.46 18.82 -1.42
C ALA A 7 -10.25 17.69 -0.40
N VAL A 8 -9.42 16.68 -0.72
CA VAL A 8 -9.11 15.59 0.23
C VAL A 8 -8.17 16.06 1.35
N ILE A 9 -7.22 16.94 1.04
CA ILE A 9 -6.24 17.47 2.02
C ILE A 9 -6.91 18.38 3.07
N THR A 10 -8.00 19.06 2.71
CA THR A 10 -8.64 20.07 3.58
C THR A 10 -9.84 19.54 4.38
N GLY A 11 -10.33 18.34 4.08
CA GLY A 11 -11.63 17.91 4.57
C GLY A 11 -11.62 17.16 5.90
N LYS A 12 -11.00 15.98 5.95
CA LYS A 12 -11.31 14.98 6.99
C LYS A 12 -10.12 14.03 7.21
N PRO A 13 -9.67 13.79 8.46
CA PRO A 13 -8.53 12.91 8.75
C PRO A 13 -8.76 11.43 8.38
N TRP A 14 -9.99 11.06 8.00
CA TRP A 14 -10.37 9.72 7.58
C TRP A 14 -10.48 9.53 6.06
N THR A 15 -10.25 10.58 5.26
CA THR A 15 -10.20 10.45 3.79
C THR A 15 -8.75 10.43 3.32
N VAL A 16 -8.29 9.26 2.89
CA VAL A 16 -7.00 9.10 2.21
C VAL A 16 -7.26 9.17 0.71
N PHE A 17 -6.57 10.09 0.02
CA PHE A 17 -6.55 10.06 -1.44
C PHE A 17 -5.65 8.91 -1.87
N VAL A 18 -6.28 7.82 -2.30
CA VAL A 18 -5.60 6.72 -2.96
C VAL A 18 -5.75 6.95 -4.46
N PRO A 19 -4.68 7.31 -5.19
CA PRO A 19 -4.75 7.38 -6.64
C PRO A 19 -5.14 6.00 -7.20
N PRO A 20 -6.02 5.93 -8.22
CA PRO A 20 -6.41 4.66 -8.83
C PRO A 20 -5.25 4.10 -9.66
N LEU A 21 -4.26 3.52 -9.00
CA LEU A 21 -3.20 2.74 -9.62
C LEU A 21 -3.76 1.38 -9.99
N LYS A 22 -3.46 0.86 -11.19
CA LYS A 22 -3.96 -0.46 -11.62
C LYS A 22 -3.51 -1.57 -10.67
N GLU A 23 -2.33 -1.37 -10.09
CA GLU A 23 -1.62 -2.26 -9.19
C GLU A 23 -2.05 -2.06 -7.72
N TRP A 24 -2.92 -1.10 -7.42
CA TRP A 24 -3.31 -0.76 -6.04
C TRP A 24 -3.92 -1.95 -5.29
N VAL A 25 -4.87 -2.66 -5.91
CA VAL A 25 -5.54 -3.82 -5.31
C VAL A 25 -4.51 -4.91 -5.00
N GLN A 26 -3.62 -5.19 -5.94
CA GLN A 26 -2.55 -6.16 -5.75
C GLN A 26 -1.58 -5.76 -4.63
N ALA A 27 -1.25 -4.47 -4.50
CA ALA A 27 -0.41 -3.96 -3.42
C ALA A 27 -1.11 -4.12 -2.05
N GLN A 28 -2.42 -3.86 -1.97
CA GLN A 28 -3.20 -4.08 -0.73
C GLN A 28 -3.22 -5.56 -0.34
N GLU A 29 -3.49 -6.46 -1.28
CA GLU A 29 -3.46 -7.90 -1.03
C GLU A 29 -2.11 -8.37 -0.47
N MET A 30 -0.98 -7.83 -0.96
CA MET A 30 0.35 -8.15 -0.43
C MET A 30 0.50 -7.76 1.05
N VAL A 31 0.00 -6.58 1.41
CA VAL A 31 0.07 -6.05 2.78
C VAL A 31 -0.89 -6.81 3.71
N GLU A 32 -2.11 -7.09 3.27
CA GLU A 32 -3.11 -7.83 4.05
C GLU A 32 -2.66 -9.26 4.36
N ASN A 33 -2.03 -9.94 3.39
CA ASN A 33 -1.45 -11.27 3.60
C ASN A 33 -0.31 -11.25 4.61
N ALA A 34 0.56 -10.22 4.57
CA ALA A 34 1.64 -10.08 5.53
C ALA A 34 1.12 -9.79 6.94
N LEU A 35 0.13 -8.90 7.07
CA LEU A 35 -0.53 -8.64 8.34
C LEU A 35 -1.17 -9.92 8.90
N SER A 36 -1.85 -10.70 8.05
CA SER A 36 -2.45 -11.98 8.45
C SER A 36 -1.39 -12.97 8.95
N ALA A 37 -0.25 -13.08 8.27
CA ALA A 37 0.86 -13.93 8.72
C ALA A 37 1.46 -13.47 10.06
N ALA A 38 1.54 -12.16 10.29
CA ALA A 38 1.99 -11.61 11.57
C ALA A 38 0.99 -11.89 12.70
N LEU A 39 -0.31 -11.68 12.46
CA LEU A 39 -1.37 -11.95 13.43
C LEU A 39 -1.49 -13.45 13.76
N ALA A 40 -1.19 -14.32 12.80
CA ALA A 40 -1.13 -15.77 13.00
C ALA A 40 0.16 -16.23 13.72
N GLY A 41 1.09 -15.33 14.05
CA GLY A 41 2.36 -15.66 14.71
C GLY A 41 3.35 -16.41 13.82
N GLN A 42 3.12 -16.46 12.51
CA GLN A 42 4.02 -17.12 11.55
C GLN A 42 5.29 -16.30 11.31
N LYS A 43 5.20 -14.98 11.48
CA LYS A 43 6.30 -14.02 11.37
C LYS A 43 6.17 -12.95 12.45
N THR A 44 7.28 -12.30 12.77
CA THR A 44 7.22 -11.05 13.54
C THR A 44 6.50 -9.98 12.71
N PRO A 45 5.78 -9.03 13.34
CA PRO A 45 5.15 -7.93 12.62
C PRO A 45 6.14 -7.16 11.73
N GLU A 46 7.33 -6.88 12.25
CA GLU A 46 8.39 -6.20 11.51
C GLU A 46 8.85 -7.00 10.29
N GLY A 47 9.13 -8.30 10.46
CA GLY A 47 9.56 -9.16 9.35
C GLY A 47 8.51 -9.30 8.26
N ALA A 48 7.23 -9.44 8.63
CA ALA A 48 6.13 -9.51 7.67
C ALA A 48 5.99 -8.21 6.86
N MET A 49 6.10 -7.06 7.51
CA MET A 49 5.96 -5.76 6.84
C MET A 49 7.17 -5.44 5.94
N ILE A 50 8.39 -5.82 6.34
CA ILE A 50 9.59 -5.67 5.50
C ILE A 50 9.43 -6.48 4.19
N GLU A 51 8.96 -7.72 4.28
CA GLU A 51 8.71 -8.54 3.10
C GLU A 51 7.59 -7.99 2.21
N ALA A 52 6.49 -7.51 2.82
CA ALA A 52 5.41 -6.86 2.08
C ALA A 52 5.91 -5.63 1.32
N GLN A 53 6.71 -4.79 2.00
CA GLN A 53 7.30 -3.61 1.39
C GLN A 53 8.19 -3.98 0.19
N ALA A 54 9.04 -5.01 0.31
CA ALA A 54 9.87 -5.46 -0.80
C ALA A 54 9.03 -5.87 -2.03
N LYS A 55 7.95 -6.64 -1.82
CA LYS A 55 7.04 -7.07 -2.89
C LYS A 55 6.28 -5.90 -3.53
N VAL A 56 5.80 -4.95 -2.74
CA VAL A 56 5.13 -3.75 -3.23
C VAL A 56 6.08 -2.86 -4.02
N VAL A 57 7.32 -2.68 -3.55
CA VAL A 57 8.35 -1.93 -4.28
C VAL A 57 8.66 -2.61 -5.62
N GLU A 58 8.80 -3.94 -5.64
CA GLU A 58 9.02 -4.68 -6.88
C GLU A 58 7.86 -4.53 -7.87
N LEU A 59 6.61 -4.63 -7.39
CA LEU A 59 5.41 -4.41 -8.18
C LEU A 59 5.42 -3.01 -8.83
N PHE A 60 5.70 -1.97 -8.05
CA PHE A 60 5.71 -0.60 -8.55
C PHE A 60 6.93 -0.25 -9.41
N LYS A 61 8.06 -0.96 -9.26
CA LYS A 61 9.17 -0.91 -10.22
C LYS A 61 8.76 -1.49 -11.57
N ARG A 62 8.12 -2.68 -11.59
CA ARG A 62 7.63 -3.32 -12.82
C ARG A 62 6.57 -2.48 -13.54
N ALA A 63 5.72 -1.78 -12.78
CA ALA A 63 4.71 -0.87 -13.32
C ALA A 63 5.27 0.50 -13.77
N GLY A 64 6.56 0.77 -13.51
CA GLY A 64 7.24 2.01 -13.93
C GLY A 64 6.97 3.23 -13.04
N TYR A 65 6.40 3.04 -11.84
CA TYR A 65 6.17 4.13 -10.89
C TYR A 65 7.41 4.48 -10.05
N ILE A 66 8.31 3.51 -9.85
CA ILE A 66 9.56 3.67 -9.11
C ILE A 66 10.71 3.39 -10.08
N LYS A 67 11.69 4.31 -10.15
CA LYS A 67 12.92 4.13 -10.93
C LYS A 67 13.99 3.40 -10.14
#